data_AF-A0A5J5RLE2-F1
#
_entry.id   AF-A0A5J5RLE2-F1
#
_cell.length_a   1.000
_cell.length_b   1.000
_cell.length_c   1.000
_cell.angle_alpha   90.00
_cell.angle_beta   90.00
_cell.angle_gamma   90.00
#
_symmetry.space_group_name_H-M   'P 1'
#
loop_
_entity.id
_entity.type
_entity.pdbx_description
1 polymer ?
#
loop_
_entity_poly.entity_id
_entity_poly.type
_entity_poly.pdbx_seq_one_letter_code
_entity_poly.pdbx_strand_id
1 'polypeptide(L)'
;MYQLICFIKAVSAGVCMMNTTWRDQQHPSFISFISSFLAANSFRLNFVPISPDFIFNCGGLSVAFIFVTKWDCGNVGTIFSRAKKLKAQFAHLYVTLNLPTRDQNDSFLCSYFKYEMQLGRPTFVPVQDIEMGFEKIVKIAHSCGVSKQQEVKSKLKAERNQSVQELENFIRVVTSIPGIDNHDANAVFMLSLSSLFSLLSSFRVVILFI
;
A
#
# COMPACT_ATOMS: atom_id res chain seq x y z
N MET A 1 -30.46 -2.01 15.19
CA MET A 1 -29.24 -1.78 16.00
C MET A 1 -28.06 -1.85 15.03
N TYR A 2 -27.57 -0.67 14.64
CA TYR A 2 -26.43 -0.30 13.79
C TYR A 2 -25.98 -1.21 12.64
N GLN A 3 -26.57 -0.95 11.46
CA GLN A 3 -26.00 -1.30 10.17
C GLN A 3 -25.16 -0.11 9.68
N LEU A 4 -23.85 -0.18 9.89
CA LEU A 4 -22.88 0.76 9.30
C LEU A 4 -22.09 0.01 8.22
N ILE A 5 -22.77 -0.30 7.13
CA ILE A 5 -22.11 -0.71 5.88
C ILE A 5 -21.63 0.59 5.23
N CYS A 6 -20.38 0.97 5.52
CA CYS A 6 -19.69 1.98 4.73
C CYS A 6 -19.57 1.46 3.29
N PHE A 7 -20.46 1.95 2.42
CA PHE A 7 -20.25 1.99 0.98
C PHE A 7 -19.04 2.89 0.70
N ILE A 8 -17.84 2.31 0.72
CA ILE A 8 -16.70 2.90 0.03
C ILE A 8 -16.84 2.48 -1.44
N LYS A 9 -17.19 3.46 -2.28
CA LYS A 9 -17.12 3.45 -3.74
C LYS A 9 -16.02 2.51 -4.27
N ALA A 10 -16.39 1.60 -5.16
CA ALA A 10 -15.55 0.67 -5.92
C ALA A 10 -14.04 0.99 -5.91
N VAL A 11 -13.32 0.41 -4.96
CA VAL A 11 -11.86 0.33 -4.97
C VAL A 11 -11.55 -1.06 -5.52
N SER A 12 -10.78 -1.13 -6.60
CA SER A 12 -10.26 -2.37 -7.22
C SER A 12 -10.18 -3.52 -6.22
N ALA A 13 -10.86 -4.65 -6.51
CA ALA A 13 -10.75 -5.87 -5.72
C ALA A 13 -9.26 -6.16 -5.46
N GLY A 14 -8.88 -6.22 -4.19
CA GLY A 14 -7.48 -6.45 -3.83
C GLY A 14 -7.07 -7.88 -4.19
N VAL A 15 -5.78 -8.12 -4.32
CA VAL A 15 -5.25 -9.48 -4.50
C VAL A 15 -4.42 -9.85 -3.29
N CYS A 16 -4.68 -11.02 -2.72
CA CYS A 16 -3.86 -11.65 -1.71
C CYS A 16 -3.16 -12.85 -2.33
N MET A 17 -1.83 -12.83 -2.35
CA MET A 17 -0.98 -13.95 -2.72
C MET A 17 -0.55 -14.66 -1.45
N MET A 18 -0.86 -15.94 -1.32
CA MET A 18 -0.45 -16.76 -0.18
C MET A 18 0.58 -17.81 -0.61
N ASN A 19 1.60 -17.95 0.22
CA ASN A 19 2.67 -18.93 0.06
C ASN A 19 2.13 -20.36 0.17
N THR A 20 2.38 -21.18 -0.85
CA THR A 20 1.96 -22.59 -0.88
C THR A 20 2.58 -23.40 0.26
N THR A 21 3.88 -23.30 0.48
CA THR A 21 4.60 -24.04 1.53
C THR A 21 4.12 -23.66 2.92
N TRP A 22 3.88 -22.37 3.17
CA TRP A 22 3.33 -21.94 4.46
C TRP A 22 1.91 -22.45 4.68
N ARG A 23 1.06 -22.39 3.64
CA ARG A 23 -0.33 -22.86 3.69
C ARG A 23 -0.40 -24.35 3.99
N ASP A 24 0.47 -25.15 3.38
CA ASP A 24 0.50 -26.61 3.56
C ASP A 24 0.92 -27.02 4.99
N GLN A 25 1.54 -26.11 5.75
CA GLN A 25 1.89 -26.31 7.17
C GLN A 25 0.75 -25.95 8.12
N GLN A 26 -0.30 -25.26 7.67
CA GLN A 26 -1.40 -24.83 8.52
C GLN A 26 -2.54 -25.85 8.55
N HIS A 27 -3.35 -25.78 9.60
CA HIS A 27 -4.55 -26.60 9.69
C HIS A 27 -5.58 -26.19 8.62
N PRO A 28 -6.26 -27.14 7.94
CA PRO A 28 -7.21 -26.84 6.86
C PRO A 28 -8.35 -25.89 7.26
N SER A 29 -8.84 -25.98 8.51
CA SER A 29 -9.88 -25.06 9.00
C SER A 29 -9.42 -23.60 9.00
N PHE A 30 -8.14 -23.34 9.32
CA PHE A 30 -7.60 -22.00 9.33
C PHE A 30 -7.44 -21.44 7.91
N ILE A 31 -7.06 -22.30 6.96
CA ILE A 31 -7.02 -21.93 5.54
C ILE A 31 -8.41 -21.62 5.01
N SER A 32 -9.43 -22.39 5.41
CA SER A 32 -10.83 -22.11 5.09
C SER A 32 -11.29 -20.78 5.68
N PHE A 33 -10.93 -20.49 6.93
CA PHE A 33 -11.19 -19.19 7.56
C PHE A 33 -10.55 -18.05 6.75
N ILE A 34 -9.27 -18.14 6.42
CA ILE A 34 -8.54 -17.14 5.62
C ILE A 34 -9.24 -16.88 4.29
N SER A 35 -9.61 -17.94 3.57
CA SER A 35 -10.27 -17.83 2.26
C SER A 35 -11.62 -17.12 2.38
N SER A 36 -12.46 -17.53 3.33
CA SER A 36 -13.76 -16.91 3.58
C SER A 36 -13.61 -15.45 4.03
N PHE A 37 -12.65 -15.16 4.90
CA PHE A 37 -12.39 -13.82 5.41
C PHE A 37 -11.90 -12.88 4.31
N LEU A 38 -11.00 -13.33 3.44
CA LEU A 38 -10.55 -12.56 2.27
C LEU A 38 -11.69 -12.28 1.29
N ALA A 39 -12.54 -13.28 1.01
CA ALA A 39 -13.70 -13.11 0.14
C ALA A 39 -14.68 -12.05 0.71
N ALA A 40 -14.95 -12.12 2.02
CA ALA A 40 -15.79 -11.14 2.71
C ALA A 40 -15.21 -9.71 2.67
N ASN A 41 -13.87 -9.58 2.57
CA ASN A 41 -13.16 -8.31 2.47
C ASN A 41 -12.76 -7.95 1.03
N SER A 42 -13.39 -8.56 0.01
CA SER A 42 -13.17 -8.25 -1.41
C SER A 42 -11.72 -8.46 -1.90
N PHE A 43 -11.00 -9.41 -1.30
CA PHE A 43 -9.71 -9.89 -1.80
C PHE A 43 -9.85 -11.18 -2.60
N ARG A 44 -9.20 -11.23 -3.75
CA ARG A 44 -8.99 -12.47 -4.51
C ARG A 44 -7.77 -13.19 -3.97
N LEU A 45 -7.94 -14.44 -3.55
CA LEU A 45 -6.87 -15.28 -3.03
C LEU A 45 -6.20 -16.06 -4.17
N ASN A 46 -4.88 -15.91 -4.30
CA ASN A 46 -4.04 -16.68 -5.20
C ASN A 46 -2.99 -17.43 -4.39
N PHE A 47 -2.66 -18.65 -4.82
CA PHE A 47 -1.62 -19.43 -4.18
C PHE A 47 -0.40 -19.51 -5.07
N VAL A 48 0.75 -19.10 -4.53
CA VAL A 48 1.98 -18.94 -5.31
C VAL A 48 3.21 -19.30 -4.46
N PRO A 49 4.30 -19.81 -5.07
CA PRO A 49 5.55 -20.08 -4.37
C PRO A 49 6.34 -18.78 -4.17
N ILE A 50 5.97 -18.00 -3.17
CA ILE A 50 6.61 -16.73 -2.79
C ILE A 50 7.46 -16.87 -1.54
N SER A 51 8.36 -15.92 -1.27
CA SER A 51 9.23 -15.94 -0.09
C SER A 51 8.55 -15.45 1.20
N PRO A 52 7.73 -14.36 1.20
CA PRO A 52 6.83 -14.02 2.32
C PRO A 52 5.72 -15.06 2.48
N ASP A 53 4.95 -14.99 3.57
CA ASP A 53 3.77 -15.84 3.77
C ASP A 53 2.56 -15.28 3.01
N PHE A 54 2.43 -13.96 3.02
CA PHE A 54 1.41 -13.24 2.25
C PHE A 54 1.99 -12.03 1.53
N ILE A 55 1.47 -11.72 0.36
CA ILE A 55 1.62 -10.42 -0.31
C ILE A 55 0.24 -9.89 -0.66
N PHE A 56 -0.08 -8.71 -0.17
CA PHE A 56 -1.31 -8.01 -0.51
C PHE A 56 -1.01 -6.91 -1.52
N ASN A 57 -1.78 -6.90 -2.60
CA ASN A 57 -1.81 -5.81 -3.57
C ASN A 57 -3.14 -5.09 -3.44
N CYS A 58 -3.10 -3.87 -2.91
CA CYS A 58 -4.26 -3.02 -2.69
C CYS A 58 -3.90 -1.57 -2.98
N GLY A 59 -4.67 -0.89 -3.83
CA GLY A 59 -4.47 0.53 -4.12
C GLY A 59 -3.14 0.87 -4.81
N GLY A 60 -2.60 -0.04 -5.63
CA GLY A 60 -1.32 0.14 -6.32
C GLY A 60 -0.08 -0.07 -5.43
N LEU A 61 -0.27 -0.55 -4.20
CA LEU A 61 0.81 -0.85 -3.25
C LEU A 61 0.89 -2.35 -2.94
N SER A 62 2.11 -2.87 -2.92
CA SER A 62 2.41 -4.23 -2.47
C SER A 62 2.91 -4.22 -1.03
N VAL A 63 2.25 -4.98 -0.16
CA VAL A 63 2.60 -5.14 1.26
C VAL A 63 2.87 -6.61 1.55
N ALA A 64 4.07 -6.91 2.07
CA ALA A 64 4.48 -8.27 2.39
C ALA A 64 4.34 -8.57 3.88
N PHE A 65 3.98 -9.82 4.19
CA PHE A 65 3.81 -10.29 5.56
C PHE A 65 4.56 -11.61 5.79
N ILE A 66 5.21 -11.69 6.95
CA ILE A 66 5.58 -12.95 7.59
C ILE A 66 4.54 -13.20 8.67
N PHE A 67 3.96 -14.39 8.72
CA PHE A 67 2.97 -14.77 9.73
C PHE A 67 3.43 -16.01 10.50
N VAL A 68 3.90 -15.78 11.72
CA VAL A 68 4.32 -16.84 12.63
C VAL A 68 3.10 -17.25 13.48
N THR A 69 2.45 -18.35 13.10
CA THR A 69 1.25 -18.87 13.79
C THR A 69 1.56 -19.64 15.07
N LYS A 70 2.80 -20.13 15.20
CA LYS A 70 3.32 -20.79 16.40
C LYS A 70 4.71 -20.26 16.74
N TRP A 71 4.85 -19.64 17.91
CA TRP A 71 6.15 -19.22 18.42
C TRP A 71 6.90 -20.39 19.04
N ASP A 72 8.12 -20.64 18.55
CA ASP A 72 9.03 -21.66 19.05
C ASP A 72 10.39 -21.03 19.40
N CYS A 73 10.76 -21.10 20.68
CA CYS A 73 12.03 -20.62 21.20
C CYS A 73 13.25 -21.28 20.54
N GLY A 74 13.11 -22.52 20.04
CA GLY A 74 14.17 -23.24 19.34
C GLY A 74 14.46 -22.70 17.94
N ASN A 75 13.50 -22.02 17.31
CA ASN A 75 13.58 -21.62 15.91
C ASN A 75 13.60 -20.10 15.68
N VAL A 76 13.77 -19.32 16.75
CA VAL A 76 13.66 -17.85 16.69
C VAL A 76 14.66 -17.23 15.71
N GLY A 77 15.87 -17.78 15.61
CA GLY A 77 16.90 -17.28 14.69
C GLY A 77 16.51 -17.34 13.22
N THR A 78 15.71 -18.33 12.81
CA THR A 78 15.25 -18.43 11.41
C THR A 78 14.18 -17.37 11.12
N ILE A 79 13.31 -17.06 12.08
CA ILE A 79 12.30 -16.00 11.96
C ILE A 79 12.99 -14.64 11.75
N PHE A 80 13.94 -14.28 12.62
CA PHE A 80 14.61 -12.98 12.53
C PHE A 80 15.53 -12.86 11.30
N SER A 81 16.26 -13.92 10.94
CA SER A 81 17.08 -13.92 9.71
C SER A 81 16.22 -13.79 8.45
N ARG A 82 15.09 -14.50 8.39
CA ARG A 82 14.09 -14.36 7.31
C ARG A 82 13.54 -12.93 7.26
N ALA A 83 13.19 -12.35 8.40
CA ALA A 83 12.70 -10.97 8.49
C ALA A 83 13.75 -9.95 7.99
N LYS A 84 15.02 -10.10 8.38
CA LYS A 84 16.12 -9.26 7.89
C LYS A 84 16.31 -9.38 6.37
N LYS A 85 16.29 -10.61 5.84
CA LYS A 85 16.42 -10.86 4.40
C LYS A 85 15.27 -10.21 3.61
N LEU A 86 14.02 -10.43 4.05
CA LEU A 86 12.85 -9.88 3.37
C LEU A 86 12.75 -8.36 3.50
N LYS A 87 13.23 -7.77 4.60
CA LYS A 87 13.27 -6.31 4.78
C LYS A 87 14.07 -5.60 3.69
N ALA A 88 15.12 -6.25 3.17
CA ALA A 88 15.91 -5.71 2.06
C ALA A 88 15.17 -5.74 0.72
N GLN A 89 14.16 -6.59 0.57
CA GLN A 89 13.41 -6.81 -0.67
C GLN A 89 12.09 -6.03 -0.72
N PHE A 90 11.46 -5.82 0.44
CA PHE A 90 10.14 -5.21 0.54
C PHE A 90 10.19 -3.93 1.37
N ALA A 91 9.77 -2.80 0.77
CA ALA A 91 9.66 -1.52 1.48
C ALA A 91 8.62 -1.59 2.61
N HIS A 92 7.50 -2.29 2.36
CA HIS A 92 6.42 -2.51 3.33
C HIS A 92 6.40 -3.97 3.75
N LEU A 93 7.12 -4.28 4.83
CA LEU A 93 7.18 -5.61 5.43
C LEU A 93 6.70 -5.55 6.89
N TYR A 94 5.77 -6.45 7.21
CA TYR A 94 5.25 -6.66 8.56
C TYR A 94 5.46 -8.10 8.99
N VAL A 95 5.68 -8.29 10.28
CA VAL A 95 5.84 -9.62 10.89
C VAL A 95 4.78 -9.79 11.96
N THR A 96 3.76 -10.59 11.69
CA THR A 96 2.71 -10.91 12.66
C THR A 96 3.13 -12.16 13.43
N LEU A 97 3.09 -12.08 14.76
CA LEU A 97 3.53 -13.15 15.66
C LEU A 97 2.41 -13.54 16.61
N ASN A 98 2.02 -14.82 16.59
CA ASN A 98 1.10 -15.36 17.58
C ASN A 98 1.87 -15.70 18.88
N LEU A 99 1.63 -14.89 19.91
CA LEU A 99 2.23 -14.93 21.24
C LEU A 99 1.13 -14.95 22.31
N PRO A 100 0.35 -16.04 22.43
CA PRO A 100 -0.75 -16.15 23.39
C PRO A 100 -0.32 -16.01 24.86
N THR A 101 0.92 -16.37 25.21
CA THR A 101 1.39 -16.34 26.60
C THR A 101 2.39 -15.22 26.87
N ARG A 102 2.46 -14.81 28.14
CA ARG A 102 3.45 -13.83 28.61
C ARG A 102 4.89 -14.31 28.36
N ASP A 103 5.19 -15.58 28.64
CA ASP A 103 6.54 -16.12 28.45
C ASP A 103 6.99 -16.08 26.99
N GLN A 104 6.06 -16.29 26.05
CA GLN A 104 6.35 -16.16 24.61
C GLN A 104 6.60 -14.70 24.23
N ASN A 105 5.83 -13.77 24.80
CA ASN A 105 6.07 -12.34 24.59
C ASN A 105 7.43 -11.89 25.17
N ASP A 106 7.77 -12.35 26.37
CA ASP A 106 9.06 -12.04 27.01
C ASP A 106 10.23 -12.65 26.21
N SER A 107 10.06 -13.89 25.71
CA SER A 107 11.00 -14.56 24.79
C SER A 107 11.18 -13.80 23.47
N PHE A 108 10.08 -13.31 22.88
CA PHE A 108 10.11 -12.46 21.70
C PHE A 108 10.87 -11.17 21.96
N LEU A 109 10.59 -10.46 23.05
CA LEU A 109 11.26 -9.21 23.40
C LEU A 109 12.77 -9.43 23.58
N CYS A 110 13.17 -10.44 24.34
CA CYS A 110 14.58 -10.79 24.51
C CYS A 110 15.27 -11.06 23.16
N SER A 111 14.58 -11.81 22.29
CA SER A 111 15.10 -12.13 20.96
C SER A 111 15.16 -10.92 20.03
N TYR A 112 14.19 -10.01 20.11
CA TYR A 112 14.15 -8.78 19.32
C TYR A 112 15.40 -7.93 19.56
N PHE A 113 15.82 -7.80 20.82
CA PHE A 113 17.06 -7.10 21.18
C PHE A 113 18.30 -7.92 20.81
N LYS A 114 18.30 -9.23 21.08
CA LYS A 114 19.44 -10.13 20.76
C LYS A 114 19.79 -10.11 19.27
N TYR A 115 18.80 -10.06 18.39
CA TYR A 115 19.00 -10.00 16.95
C TYR A 115 19.09 -8.57 16.40
N GLU A 116 19.22 -7.56 17.26
CA GLU A 116 19.46 -6.15 16.89
C GLU A 116 18.45 -5.63 15.86
N MET A 117 17.16 -5.87 16.13
CA MET A 117 16.13 -5.41 15.22
C MET A 117 15.92 -3.90 15.32
N GLN A 118 16.00 -3.22 14.17
CA GLN A 118 15.72 -1.80 14.09
C GLN A 118 14.26 -1.52 14.38
N LEU A 119 14.02 -0.58 15.29
CA LEU A 119 12.67 -0.15 15.67
C LEU A 119 11.85 0.26 14.45
N GLY A 120 10.68 -0.36 14.30
CA GLY A 120 9.72 -0.06 13.23
C GLY A 120 10.03 -0.64 11.85
N ARG A 121 11.19 -1.30 11.62
CA ARG A 121 11.50 -1.88 10.29
C ARG A 121 12.22 -3.24 10.35
N PRO A 122 11.54 -4.36 10.01
CA PRO A 122 10.10 -4.46 9.76
C PRO A 122 9.31 -4.21 11.05
N THR A 123 8.04 -3.82 10.92
CA THR A 123 7.16 -3.68 12.08
C THR A 123 6.71 -5.06 12.54
N PHE A 124 6.90 -5.37 13.82
CA PHE A 124 6.40 -6.59 14.45
C PHE A 124 5.03 -6.35 15.09
N VAL A 125 4.10 -7.27 14.87
CA VAL A 125 2.71 -7.17 15.32
C VAL A 125 2.38 -8.39 16.18
N PRO A 126 2.57 -8.32 17.50
CA PRO A 126 2.20 -9.40 18.40
C PRO A 126 0.67 -9.51 18.49
N VAL A 127 0.17 -10.74 18.50
CA VAL A 127 -1.24 -11.11 18.67
C VAL A 127 -1.39 -12.31 19.58
N GLN A 128 -2.56 -12.48 20.19
CA GLN A 128 -2.83 -13.61 21.09
C GLN A 128 -3.56 -14.76 20.40
N ASP A 129 -4.11 -14.50 19.21
CA ASP A 129 -4.90 -15.45 18.45
C ASP A 129 -4.55 -15.34 16.95
N ILE A 130 -4.62 -16.46 16.24
CA ILE A 130 -4.23 -16.55 14.83
C ILE A 130 -5.28 -15.95 13.89
N GLU A 131 -6.57 -16.03 14.21
CA GLU A 131 -7.63 -15.41 13.40
C GLU A 131 -7.58 -13.89 13.55
N MET A 132 -7.41 -13.39 14.78
CA MET A 132 -7.12 -11.98 15.06
C MET A 132 -5.83 -11.52 14.36
N GLY A 133 -4.80 -12.37 14.34
CA GLY A 133 -3.56 -12.13 13.59
C GLY A 133 -3.81 -11.86 12.12
N PHE A 134 -4.62 -12.70 11.48
CA PHE A 134 -4.97 -12.53 10.08
C PHE A 134 -5.87 -11.31 9.83
N GLU A 135 -6.82 -11.03 10.72
CA GLU A 135 -7.63 -9.82 10.65
C GLU A 135 -6.74 -8.56 10.68
N LYS A 136 -5.74 -8.50 11.57
CA LYS A 136 -4.78 -7.39 11.61
C LYS A 136 -3.98 -7.26 10.32
N ILE A 137 -3.56 -8.38 9.72
CA ILE A 137 -2.86 -8.38 8.42
C ILE A 137 -3.72 -7.69 7.35
N VAL A 138 -4.99 -8.09 7.23
CA VAL A 138 -5.92 -7.51 6.25
C VAL A 138 -6.16 -6.01 6.51
N LYS A 139 -6.34 -5.62 7.77
CA LYS A 139 -6.50 -4.21 8.17
C LYS A 139 -5.27 -3.35 7.83
N ILE A 140 -4.07 -3.87 8.06
CA ILE A 140 -2.82 -3.19 7.69
C ILE A 140 -2.74 -3.03 6.17
N ALA A 141 -2.97 -4.11 5.41
CA ALA A 141 -2.93 -4.07 3.95
C ALA A 141 -3.89 -3.03 3.36
N HIS A 142 -5.14 -2.97 3.84
CA HIS A 142 -6.10 -1.96 3.43
C HIS A 142 -5.65 -0.55 3.79
N SER A 143 -5.21 -0.34 5.03
CA SER A 143 -4.79 0.98 5.51
C SER A 143 -3.61 1.51 4.70
N CYS A 144 -2.63 0.67 4.38
CA CYS A 144 -1.51 1.03 3.51
C CYS A 144 -1.98 1.42 2.10
N GLY A 145 -2.92 0.65 1.52
CA GLY A 145 -3.48 0.97 0.20
C GLY A 145 -4.25 2.28 0.17
N VAL A 146 -5.09 2.54 1.18
CA VAL A 146 -5.85 3.80 1.30
C VAL A 146 -4.91 5.00 1.48
N SER A 147 -3.92 4.90 2.37
CA SER A 147 -2.93 5.95 2.58
C SER A 147 -2.17 6.27 1.29
N LYS A 148 -1.82 5.25 0.48
CA LYS A 148 -1.15 5.48 -0.80
C LYS A 148 -2.04 6.22 -1.80
N GLN A 149 -3.31 5.83 -1.92
CA GLN A 149 -4.26 6.51 -2.79
C GLN A 149 -4.49 7.97 -2.37
N GLN A 150 -4.56 8.23 -1.06
CA GLN A 150 -4.68 9.58 -0.52
C GLN A 150 -3.44 10.43 -0.84
N GLU A 151 -2.23 9.87 -0.69
CA GLU A 151 -0.97 10.52 -1.06
C GLU A 151 -0.93 10.88 -2.56
N VAL A 152 -1.32 9.96 -3.43
CA VAL A 152 -1.38 10.21 -4.88
C VAL A 152 -2.40 11.32 -5.19
N LYS A 153 -3.58 11.26 -4.56
CA LYS A 153 -4.63 12.27 -4.75
C LYS A 153 -4.20 13.65 -4.24
N SER A 154 -3.51 13.74 -3.10
CA SER A 154 -3.03 15.00 -2.56
C SER A 154 -1.94 15.61 -3.45
N LYS A 155 -1.03 14.79 -3.98
CA LYS A 155 -0.01 15.23 -4.94
C LYS A 155 -0.62 15.77 -6.22
N LEU A 156 -1.57 15.05 -6.82
CA LEU A 156 -2.30 15.52 -8.01
C LEU A 156 -3.07 16.83 -7.76
N LYS A 157 -3.66 16.98 -6.55
CA LYS A 157 -4.33 18.23 -6.16
C LYS A 157 -3.33 19.39 -6.02
N ALA A 158 -2.13 19.14 -5.47
CA ALA A 158 -1.08 20.13 -5.34
C ALA A 158 -0.55 20.58 -6.70
N GLU A 159 -0.26 19.63 -7.61
CA GLU A 159 0.17 19.91 -8.98
C GLU A 159 -0.88 20.74 -9.74
N ARG A 160 -2.16 20.38 -9.63
CA ARG A 160 -3.26 21.17 -10.21
C ARG A 160 -3.30 22.61 -9.66
N ASN A 161 -3.18 22.76 -8.34
CA ASN A 161 -3.22 24.09 -7.71
C ASN A 161 -2.02 24.94 -8.15
N GLN A 162 -0.84 24.33 -8.28
CA GLN A 162 0.34 25.00 -8.80
C GLN A 162 0.12 25.49 -10.24
N SER A 163 -0.40 24.65 -11.14
CA SER A 163 -0.69 25.06 -12.53
C SER A 163 -1.72 26.18 -12.63
N VAL A 164 -2.73 26.19 -11.74
CA VAL A 164 -3.70 27.31 -11.68
C VAL A 164 -3.01 28.60 -11.22
N GLN A 165 -2.14 28.54 -10.22
CA GLN A 165 -1.39 29.71 -9.78
C GLN A 165 -0.42 30.23 -10.85
N GLU A 166 0.22 29.34 -11.59
CA GLU A 166 1.08 29.71 -12.73
C GLU A 166 0.28 30.44 -13.81
N LEU A 167 -0.94 29.97 -14.11
CA LEU A 167 -1.85 30.65 -15.03
C LEU A 167 -2.32 32.02 -14.49
N GLU A 168 -2.72 32.10 -13.22
CA GLU A 168 -3.13 33.37 -12.59
C GLU A 168 -1.98 34.40 -12.60
N ASN A 169 -0.76 33.95 -12.34
CA ASN A 169 0.44 34.79 -12.43
C ASN A 169 0.70 35.23 -13.87
N PHE A 170 0.56 34.34 -14.85
CA PHE A 170 0.69 34.68 -16.27
C PHE A 170 -0.33 35.76 -16.68
N ILE A 171 -1.61 35.56 -16.37
CA ILE A 171 -2.69 36.52 -16.69
C ILE A 171 -2.42 37.87 -16.02
N ARG A 172 -2.00 37.88 -14.75
CA ARG A 172 -1.65 39.11 -14.02
C ARG A 172 -0.50 39.87 -14.69
N VAL A 173 0.53 39.18 -15.15
CA VAL A 173 1.67 39.81 -15.85
C VAL A 173 1.21 40.38 -17.19
N VAL A 174 0.43 39.63 -17.96
CA VAL A 174 -0.02 40.08 -19.29
C VAL A 174 -0.97 41.26 -19.20
N THR A 175 -1.90 41.26 -18.25
CA THR A 175 -2.85 42.39 -18.06
C THR A 175 -2.23 43.63 -17.42
N SER A 176 -0.98 43.55 -16.95
CA SER A 176 -0.21 44.75 -16.57
C SER A 176 0.24 45.58 -17.77
N ILE A 177 0.16 45.03 -18.98
CA ILE A 177 0.42 45.76 -20.23
C ILE A 177 -0.81 46.64 -20.54
N PRO A 178 -0.64 47.98 -20.67
CA PRO A 178 -1.76 48.87 -20.94
C PRO A 178 -2.51 48.49 -22.21
N GLY A 179 -3.84 48.37 -22.11
CA GLY A 179 -4.72 48.03 -23.23
C GLY A 179 -4.98 46.54 -23.43
N ILE A 180 -4.46 45.64 -22.58
CA ILE A 180 -4.74 44.20 -22.61
C ILE A 180 -5.60 43.82 -21.41
N ASP A 181 -6.77 43.23 -21.65
CA ASP A 181 -7.66 42.76 -20.58
C ASP A 181 -7.53 41.24 -20.33
N ASN A 182 -8.29 40.72 -19.36
CA ASN A 182 -8.26 39.30 -19.00
C ASN A 182 -8.73 38.37 -20.13
N HIS A 183 -9.63 38.84 -21.00
CA HIS A 183 -10.09 38.06 -22.14
C HIS A 183 -8.96 37.93 -23.16
N ASP A 184 -8.27 39.03 -23.45
CA ASP A 184 -7.10 39.04 -24.34
C ASP A 184 -5.94 38.21 -23.79
N ALA A 185 -5.63 38.33 -22.50
CA ALA A 185 -4.59 37.54 -21.84
C ALA A 185 -4.88 36.02 -21.87
N ASN A 186 -6.14 35.64 -21.68
CA ASN A 186 -6.58 34.24 -21.81
C ASN A 186 -6.50 33.75 -23.26
N ALA A 187 -6.84 34.58 -24.24
CA ALA A 187 -6.69 34.24 -25.65
C ALA A 187 -5.22 33.99 -26.01
N VAL A 188 -4.29 34.82 -25.52
CA VAL A 188 -2.84 34.63 -25.69
C VAL A 188 -2.36 33.32 -25.07
N PHE A 189 -2.81 32.98 -23.86
CA PHE A 189 -2.48 31.72 -23.22
C PHE A 189 -3.02 30.50 -23.98
N MET A 190 -4.26 30.59 -24.49
CA MET A 190 -4.88 29.51 -25.27
C MET A 190 -4.21 29.34 -26.64
N LEU A 191 -3.76 30.42 -27.28
CA LEU A 191 -3.02 30.38 -28.54
C LEU A 191 -1.64 29.75 -28.38
N SER A 192 -0.94 30.03 -27.28
CA SER A 192 0.38 29.43 -27.00
C SER A 192 0.27 27.92 -26.72
N LEU A 193 -0.75 27.50 -25.96
CA LEU A 193 -1.09 26.08 -25.78
C LEU A 193 -1.43 25.38 -27.10
N SER A 194 -2.28 25.99 -27.93
CA SER A 194 -2.66 25.43 -29.23
C SER A 194 -1.46 25.26 -30.16
N SER A 195 -0.55 26.23 -30.15
CA SER A 195 0.71 26.17 -30.90
C SER A 195 1.60 25.03 -30.39
N LEU A 196 1.71 24.87 -29.07
CA LEU A 196 2.49 23.79 -28.46
C LEU A 196 1.90 22.39 -28.75
N PHE A 197 0.57 22.25 -28.70
CA PHE A 197 -0.14 21.04 -29.09
C PHE A 197 0.03 20.71 -30.57
N SER A 198 0.01 21.71 -31.46
CA SER A 198 0.26 21.53 -32.90
C SER A 198 1.70 21.10 -33.19
N LEU A 199 2.65 21.57 -32.39
CA LEU A 199 4.05 21.17 -32.48
C LEU A 199 4.23 19.73 -32.01
N LEU A 200 3.64 19.37 -30.87
CA LEU A 200 3.66 18.01 -30.31
C LEU A 200 2.92 16.99 -31.19
N SER A 201 1.85 17.37 -31.90
CA SER A 201 1.16 16.48 -32.83
C SER A 201 1.90 16.29 -34.17
N SER A 202 2.78 17.23 -34.51
CA SER A 202 3.70 17.11 -35.66
C SER A 202 4.85 16.13 -35.38
N PHE A 203 5.25 15.96 -34.11
CA PHE A 203 6.11 14.86 -33.66
C PHE A 203 5.25 13.65 -33.30
N ARG A 204 5.14 12.66 -34.18
CA ARG A 204 4.47 11.38 -33.88
C ARG A 204 5.16 10.63 -32.72
N VAL A 205 4.88 11.00 -31.48
CA VAL A 205 5.03 10.13 -30.31
C VAL A 205 3.62 9.81 -29.86
N VAL A 206 3.17 8.64 -30.29
CA VAL A 206 1.95 7.99 -29.82
C VAL A 206 2.08 7.79 -28.31
N ILE A 207 1.59 8.72 -27.51
CA ILE A 207 1.27 8.45 -26.10
C ILE A 207 -0.09 7.74 -26.13
N LEU A 208 -0.04 6.44 -26.39
CA LEU A 208 -1.15 5.54 -26.11
C LEU A 208 -1.17 5.39 -24.59
N PHE A 209 -2.16 5.97 -23.93
CA PHE A 209 -2.49 5.66 -22.55
C PHE A 209 -2.80 4.16 -22.44
N ILE A 210 -1.88 3.40 -21.83
CA ILE A 210 -2.13 2.14 -21.14
C ILE A 210 -1.78 2.37 -19.68
#